data_AF-R6TK94-F1
#
_entry.id   AF-R6TK94-F1
#
_cell.length_a   1.000
_cell.length_b   1.000
_cell.length_c   1.000
_cell.angle_alpha   90.00
_cell.angle_beta   90.00
_cell.angle_gamma   90.00
#
_symmetry.space_group_name_H-M   'P 1'
#
loop_
_entity.id
_entity.type
_entity.pdbx_description
1 polymer ?
#
loop_
_entity_poly.entity_id
_entity_poly.type
_entity_poly.pdbx_seq_one_letter_code
_entity_poly.pdbx_strand_id
1 'polypeptide(L)'
;MDDSITRMLFYFGIILLLCNAPFIDEHQLFTLSRLGRKKWFCGQILYILLANVIYFAWMFFVSIIVFIPWVAPSAKWGDIWINLSHNPALAGVVLHEEAVIYFSPIIACLITFLLNVSAGFIVGLIIFAANLGNNRIFGASIAAAMIVFSNLIDVFWLYKFQYMSVIHWTNIFIFMRKSNPISIIYIVTVEILVIIILITYILKKGKKCTLNVLEMI
;
A
#
# COMPACT_ATOMS: atom_id res chain seq x y z
N MET A 1 -5.27 -9.33 -16.80
CA MET A 1 -4.09 -8.44 -17.00
C MET A 1 -4.37 -7.03 -16.49
N ASP A 2 -5.64 -6.68 -16.30
CA ASP A 2 -6.10 -5.30 -16.06
C ASP A 2 -6.00 -4.82 -14.59
N ASP A 3 -6.07 -5.74 -13.62
CA ASP A 3 -5.94 -5.40 -12.19
C ASP A 3 -4.54 -4.90 -11.82
N SER A 4 -3.51 -5.41 -12.50
CA SER A 4 -2.10 -5.09 -12.26
C SER A 4 -1.80 -3.62 -12.59
N ILE A 5 -2.30 -3.12 -13.72
CA ILE A 5 -2.10 -1.74 -14.16
C ILE A 5 -2.89 -0.77 -13.26
N THR A 6 -4.14 -1.12 -12.93
CA THR A 6 -4.97 -0.28 -12.05
C THR A 6 -4.35 -0.12 -10.66
N ARG A 7 -3.79 -1.21 -10.11
CA ARG A 7 -3.03 -1.18 -8.86
C ARG A 7 -1.80 -0.26 -8.97
N MET A 8 -1.04 -0.32 -10.07
CA MET A 8 0.08 0.60 -10.28
C MET A 8 -0.34 2.06 -10.15
N LEU A 9 -1.43 2.45 -10.81
CA LEU A 9 -1.90 3.84 -10.82
C LEU A 9 -2.21 4.33 -9.41
N PHE A 10 -2.88 3.51 -8.59
CA PHE A 10 -3.16 3.87 -7.20
C PHE A 10 -1.91 4.01 -6.35
N TYR A 11 -0.90 3.14 -6.52
CA TYR A 11 0.35 3.26 -5.77
C TYR A 11 1.25 4.40 -6.28
N PHE A 12 1.19 4.76 -7.56
CA PHE A 12 1.84 5.97 -8.06
C PHE A 12 1.25 7.23 -7.44
N GLY A 13 -0.08 7.28 -7.24
CA GLY A 13 -0.71 8.37 -6.49
C GLY A 13 -0.16 8.52 -5.07
N ILE A 14 0.08 7.41 -4.36
CA ILE A 14 0.71 7.41 -3.03
C ILE A 14 2.15 7.91 -3.09
N ILE A 15 2.93 7.47 -4.09
CA ILE A 15 4.29 7.96 -4.27
C ILE A 15 4.27 9.47 -4.46
N LEU A 16 3.40 10.01 -5.31
CA LEU A 16 3.32 11.45 -5.54
C LEU A 16 2.94 12.21 -4.26
N LEU A 17 2.08 11.65 -3.42
CA LEU A 17 1.70 12.24 -2.14
C LEU A 17 2.86 12.24 -1.12
N LEU A 18 3.69 11.20 -1.12
CA LEU A 18 4.68 10.93 -0.08
C LEU A 18 6.14 11.10 -0.53
N CYS A 19 6.40 11.43 -1.80
CA CYS A 19 7.74 11.47 -2.39
C CYS A 19 8.70 12.42 -1.67
N ASN A 20 8.17 13.48 -1.07
CA ASN A 20 8.93 14.49 -0.35
C ASN A 20 9.19 14.14 1.12
N ALA A 21 8.84 12.94 1.59
CA ALA A 21 9.15 12.53 2.97
C ALA A 21 10.67 12.42 3.19
N PRO A 22 11.25 12.91 4.30
CA PRO A 22 10.62 13.66 5.39
C PRO A 22 10.12 15.05 4.95
N PHE A 23 8.91 15.42 5.40
CA PHE A 23 8.27 16.69 5.04
C PHE A 23 8.90 17.84 5.84
N ILE A 24 9.97 18.42 5.29
CA ILE A 24 10.76 19.48 5.93
C ILE A 24 10.45 20.82 5.26
N ASP A 25 9.83 21.71 6.04
CA ASP A 25 9.69 23.14 5.76
C ASP A 25 10.41 23.96 6.86
N GLU A 26 10.59 25.26 6.65
CA GLU A 26 11.20 26.18 7.64
C GLU A 26 10.51 26.08 9.02
N HIS A 27 9.17 26.01 9.02
CA HIS A 27 8.38 25.80 10.23
C HIS A 27 8.64 24.43 10.90
N GLN A 28 8.93 23.40 10.11
CA GLN A 28 9.22 22.05 10.60
C GLN A 28 10.62 21.99 11.22
N LEU A 29 11.60 22.72 10.67
CA LEU A 29 12.95 22.83 11.25
C LEU A 29 12.91 23.54 12.61
N PHE A 30 12.14 24.63 12.72
CA PHE A 30 11.91 25.31 14.00
C PHE A 30 11.24 24.37 15.02
N THR A 31 10.24 23.62 14.57
CA THR A 31 9.51 22.64 15.39
C THR A 31 10.43 21.50 15.85
N LEU A 32 11.31 20.99 14.97
CA LEU A 32 12.32 19.97 15.27
C LEU A 32 13.29 20.44 16.36
N SER A 33 13.70 21.71 16.31
CA SER A 33 14.58 22.33 17.32
C SER A 33 13.91 22.39 18.70
N ARG A 34 12.60 22.66 18.77
CA ARG A 34 11.84 22.81 20.03
C ARG A 34 11.28 21.52 20.62
N LEU A 35 10.70 20.64 19.81
CA LEU A 35 10.08 19.38 20.27
C LEU A 35 11.09 18.27 20.52
N GLY A 36 12.28 18.41 19.93
CA GLY A 36 13.30 17.38 19.92
C GLY A 36 13.04 16.29 18.87
N ARG A 37 14.13 15.66 18.44
CA ARG A 37 14.16 14.78 17.26
C ARG A 37 13.17 13.62 17.34
N LYS A 38 13.14 12.88 18.46
CA LYS A 38 12.30 11.68 18.59
C LYS A 38 10.82 11.97 18.35
N LYS A 39 10.30 13.06 18.95
CA LYS A 39 8.88 13.44 18.82
C LYS A 39 8.57 13.89 17.39
N TRP A 40 9.47 14.65 16.78
CA TRP A 40 9.33 15.09 15.40
C TRP A 40 9.30 13.92 14.40
N PHE A 41 10.25 12.97 14.49
CA PHE A 41 10.24 11.78 13.63
C PHE A 41 8.99 10.91 13.83
N CYS A 42 8.51 10.78 15.08
CA CYS A 42 7.24 10.09 15.36
C CYS A 42 6.05 10.80 14.69
N GLY A 43 6.01 12.15 14.75
CA GLY A 43 4.99 12.95 14.06
C GLY A 43 5.01 12.76 12.55
N GLN A 44 6.19 12.71 11.94
CA GLN A 44 6.35 12.46 10.50
C GLN A 44 5.86 11.05 10.12
N ILE A 45 6.17 10.02 10.91
CA ILE A 45 5.66 8.65 10.71
C ILE A 45 4.13 8.61 10.84
N LEU A 46 3.57 9.28 11.85
CA LEU A 46 2.13 9.38 12.05
C LEU A 46 1.44 10.12 10.90
N TYR A 47 2.07 11.17 10.38
CA TYR A 47 1.59 11.90 9.23
C TYR A 47 1.51 11.00 7.99
N ILE A 48 2.55 10.20 7.71
CA ILE A 48 2.53 9.22 6.60
C ILE A 48 1.37 8.23 6.77
N LEU A 49 1.17 7.71 7.98
CA LEU A 49 0.07 6.78 8.26
C LEU A 49 -1.29 7.43 7.99
N LEU A 50 -1.52 8.64 8.53
CA LEU A 50 -2.79 9.35 8.38
C LEU A 50 -3.06 9.77 6.94
N ALA A 51 -2.06 10.32 6.25
CA ALA A 51 -2.16 10.70 4.84
C ALA A 51 -2.52 9.49 3.97
N ASN A 52 -1.92 8.33 4.25
CA ASN A 52 -2.20 7.09 3.55
C ASN A 52 -3.62 6.54 3.84
N VAL A 53 -4.07 6.58 5.10
CA VAL A 53 -5.45 6.21 5.46
C VAL A 53 -6.46 7.11 4.76
N ILE A 54 -6.24 8.43 4.77
CA ILE A 54 -7.12 9.40 4.10
C ILE A 54 -7.14 9.15 2.59
N TYR A 55 -5.99 8.89 1.97
CA TYR A 55 -5.90 8.59 0.54
C TYR A 55 -6.75 7.37 0.17
N PHE A 56 -6.56 6.23 0.83
CA PHE A 56 -7.35 5.04 0.51
C PHE A 56 -8.82 5.17 0.89
N ALA A 57 -9.15 5.90 1.95
CA ALA A 57 -10.53 6.19 2.31
C ALA A 57 -11.22 7.04 1.23
N TRP A 58 -10.51 8.02 0.68
CA TRP A 58 -10.98 8.81 -0.46
C TRP A 58 -11.19 7.94 -1.70
N MET A 59 -10.23 7.07 -2.04
CA MET A 59 -10.37 6.15 -3.17
C MET A 59 -11.57 5.20 -3.01
N PHE A 60 -11.79 4.69 -1.81
CA PHE A 60 -12.96 3.87 -1.47
C PHE A 60 -14.26 4.66 -1.60
N PHE A 61 -14.29 5.92 -1.16
CA PHE A 61 -15.47 6.76 -1.27
C PHE A 61 -15.82 7.09 -2.74
N VAL A 62 -14.81 7.43 -3.54
CA VAL A 62 -14.98 7.68 -4.98
C VAL A 62 -15.47 6.42 -5.71
N SER A 63 -14.95 5.23 -5.35
CA SER A 63 -15.43 3.99 -5.96
C SER A 63 -16.91 3.75 -5.66
N ILE A 64 -17.37 3.97 -4.43
CA ILE A 64 -18.81 3.89 -4.11
C ILE A 64 -19.61 4.86 -4.97
N ILE A 65 -19.22 6.14 -5.03
CA ILE A 65 -19.97 7.18 -5.77
C ILE A 65 -20.21 6.78 -7.22
N VAL A 66 -19.17 6.29 -7.91
CA VAL A 66 -19.25 5.90 -9.32
C VAL A 66 -20.25 4.75 -9.52
N PHE A 67 -20.39 3.87 -8.52
CA PHE A 67 -21.27 2.69 -8.59
C PHE A 67 -22.67 2.89 -7.97
N ILE A 68 -22.95 4.01 -7.29
CA ILE A 68 -24.29 4.31 -6.71
C ILE A 68 -25.43 4.11 -7.72
N PRO A 69 -25.35 4.56 -8.99
CA PRO A 69 -26.46 4.41 -9.94
C PRO A 69 -26.75 2.95 -10.33
N TRP A 70 -25.81 2.04 -10.08
CA TRP A 70 -25.80 0.68 -10.62
C TRP A 70 -25.84 -0.41 -9.54
N VAL A 71 -25.66 -0.06 -8.26
CA VAL A 71 -25.50 -1.02 -7.17
C VAL A 71 -26.50 -0.75 -6.05
N ALA A 72 -27.30 -1.77 -5.74
CA ALA A 72 -28.13 -1.78 -4.55
C ALA A 72 -27.31 -2.23 -3.32
N PRO A 73 -27.47 -1.59 -2.14
CA PRO A 73 -26.79 -2.01 -0.93
C PRO A 73 -27.22 -3.43 -0.54
N SER A 74 -26.27 -4.36 -0.50
CA SER A 74 -26.48 -5.76 -0.12
C SER A 74 -25.28 -6.30 0.64
N ALA A 75 -25.54 -7.14 1.66
CA ALA A 75 -24.51 -7.86 2.40
C ALA A 75 -24.07 -9.17 1.72
N LYS A 76 -24.69 -9.53 0.58
CA LYS A 76 -24.38 -10.70 -0.24
C LYS A 76 -24.00 -10.27 -1.65
N TRP A 77 -23.17 -11.07 -2.31
CA TRP A 77 -22.93 -10.93 -3.73
C TRP A 77 -24.25 -11.09 -4.50
N GLY A 78 -24.49 -10.22 -5.47
CA GLY A 78 -25.63 -10.38 -6.37
C GLY A 78 -25.41 -11.56 -7.32
N ASP A 79 -26.49 -12.18 -7.79
CA ASP A 79 -26.45 -13.37 -8.66
C ASP A 79 -25.61 -13.15 -9.93
N ILE A 80 -25.58 -11.92 -10.44
CA ILE A 80 -24.71 -11.53 -11.57
C ILE A 80 -23.24 -11.77 -11.24
N TRP A 81 -22.77 -11.34 -10.07
CA TRP A 81 -21.37 -11.50 -9.66
C TRP A 81 -21.01 -12.98 -9.43
N ILE A 82 -21.96 -13.79 -8.94
CA ILE A 82 -21.78 -15.23 -8.76
C ILE A 82 -21.69 -15.93 -10.12
N ASN A 83 -22.59 -15.61 -11.06
CA ASN A 83 -22.58 -16.21 -12.39
C ASN A 83 -21.36 -15.80 -13.22
N LEU A 84 -20.88 -14.57 -13.05
CA LEU A 84 -19.65 -14.08 -13.69
C LEU A 84 -18.40 -14.73 -13.10
N SER A 85 -18.39 -15.06 -11.82
CA SER A 85 -17.25 -15.72 -11.19
C SER A 85 -17.04 -17.15 -11.73
N HIS A 86 -18.13 -17.85 -12.08
CA HIS A 86 -18.08 -19.15 -12.75
C HIS A 86 -17.64 -19.07 -14.22
N ASN A 87 -17.84 -17.93 -14.90
CA ASN A 87 -17.51 -17.76 -16.32
C ASN A 87 -16.74 -16.45 -16.59
N PRO A 88 -15.52 -16.29 -16.07
CA PRO A 88 -14.77 -15.03 -16.11
C PRO A 88 -14.39 -14.58 -17.53
N ALA A 89 -14.38 -15.49 -18.50
CA ALA A 89 -14.10 -15.20 -19.91
C ALA A 89 -15.18 -14.35 -20.60
N LEU A 90 -16.42 -14.33 -20.10
CA LEU A 90 -17.55 -13.62 -20.74
C LEU A 90 -17.60 -12.12 -20.44
N ALA A 91 -16.97 -11.65 -19.36
CA ALA A 91 -17.05 -10.26 -18.93
C ALA A 91 -15.80 -9.42 -19.20
N GLY A 92 -14.67 -10.04 -19.58
CA GLY A 92 -13.38 -9.34 -19.60
C GLY A 92 -12.95 -8.82 -18.21
N VAL A 93 -13.62 -9.27 -17.15
CA VAL A 93 -13.30 -8.95 -15.75
C VAL A 93 -12.73 -10.20 -15.10
N VAL A 94 -11.55 -10.09 -14.50
CA VAL A 94 -10.91 -11.19 -13.78
C VAL A 94 -11.58 -11.34 -12.40
N LEU A 95 -12.77 -11.92 -12.38
CA LEU A 95 -13.42 -12.33 -11.13
C LEU A 95 -13.01 -13.77 -10.81
N HIS A 96 -12.31 -13.95 -9.69
CA HIS A 96 -12.02 -15.29 -9.20
C HIS A 96 -13.17 -15.81 -8.33
N GLU A 97 -13.77 -16.92 -8.77
CA GLU A 97 -14.81 -17.69 -8.09
C GLU A 97 -14.56 -17.88 -6.59
N GLU A 98 -13.33 -18.23 -6.23
CA GLU A 98 -12.92 -18.52 -4.86
C GLU A 98 -13.21 -17.34 -3.91
N ALA A 99 -12.93 -16.10 -4.29
CA ALA A 99 -13.17 -14.96 -3.41
C ALA A 99 -14.66 -14.65 -3.19
N VAL A 100 -15.48 -14.89 -4.22
CA VAL A 100 -16.93 -14.63 -4.18
C VAL A 100 -17.63 -15.67 -3.29
N ILE A 101 -17.12 -16.91 -3.28
CA ILE A 101 -17.68 -17.99 -2.46
C ILE A 101 -17.25 -17.85 -0.98
N TYR A 102 -16.00 -17.49 -0.70
CA TYR A 102 -15.46 -17.52 0.66
C TYR A 102 -15.66 -16.22 1.46
N PHE A 103 -15.77 -15.06 0.81
CA PHE A 103 -15.92 -13.78 1.51
C PHE A 103 -17.26 -13.12 1.24
N SER A 104 -17.86 -12.52 2.27
CA SER A 104 -18.93 -11.54 2.05
C SER A 104 -18.33 -10.27 1.43
N PRO A 105 -19.10 -9.51 0.61
CA PRO A 105 -18.63 -8.27 0.01
C PRO A 105 -18.04 -7.29 1.04
N ILE A 106 -18.66 -7.20 2.22
CA ILE A 106 -18.23 -6.32 3.30
C ILE A 106 -16.87 -6.76 3.87
N ILE A 107 -16.69 -8.07 4.09
CA ILE A 107 -15.43 -8.61 4.63
C ILE A 107 -14.31 -8.48 3.60
N ALA A 108 -14.58 -8.81 2.33
CA ALA A 108 -13.62 -8.66 1.24
C ALA A 108 -13.15 -7.20 1.11
N CYS A 109 -14.09 -6.25 1.19
CA CYS A 109 -13.79 -4.82 1.17
C CYS A 109 -12.90 -4.40 2.34
N LEU A 110 -13.24 -4.81 3.57
CA LEU A 110 -12.49 -4.42 4.77
C LEU A 110 -11.06 -4.99 4.74
N ILE A 111 -10.90 -6.26 4.37
CA ILE A 111 -9.58 -6.88 4.25
C ILE A 111 -8.75 -6.17 3.18
N THR A 112 -9.33 -5.93 2.00
CA THR A 112 -8.64 -5.24 0.90
C THR A 112 -8.23 -3.83 1.30
N PHE A 113 -9.09 -3.10 2.01
CA PHE A 113 -8.79 -1.76 2.51
C PHE A 113 -7.61 -1.78 3.49
N LEU A 114 -7.64 -2.66 4.48
CA LEU A 114 -6.57 -2.77 5.48
C LEU A 114 -5.23 -3.16 4.86
N LEU A 115 -5.21 -4.11 3.92
CA LEU A 115 -3.99 -4.53 3.21
C LEU A 115 -3.41 -3.40 2.34
N ASN A 116 -4.27 -2.61 1.70
CA ASN A 116 -3.79 -1.46 0.93
C ASN A 116 -3.23 -0.38 1.85
N VAL A 117 -3.87 -0.12 3.00
CA VAL A 117 -3.35 0.81 4.00
C VAL A 117 -1.99 0.33 4.56
N SER A 118 -1.84 -0.95 4.90
CA SER A 118 -0.56 -1.46 5.40
C SER A 118 0.54 -1.41 4.34
N ALA A 119 0.25 -1.84 3.11
CA ALA A 119 1.19 -1.78 1.99
C ALA A 119 1.59 -0.34 1.64
N GLY A 120 0.63 0.58 1.54
CA GLY A 120 0.90 2.01 1.29
C GLY A 120 1.73 2.65 2.40
N PHE A 121 1.50 2.25 3.66
CA PHE A 121 2.30 2.72 4.78
C PHE A 121 3.75 2.21 4.70
N ILE A 122 3.96 0.94 4.35
CA ILE A 122 5.31 0.39 4.09
C ILE A 122 6.02 1.16 2.98
N VAL A 123 5.33 1.42 1.86
CA VAL A 123 5.88 2.22 0.75
C VAL A 123 6.28 3.61 1.24
N GLY A 124 5.43 4.30 1.99
CA GLY A 124 5.73 5.60 2.57
C GLY A 124 6.94 5.58 3.53
N LEU A 125 7.05 4.56 4.37
CA LEU A 125 8.20 4.38 5.27
C LEU A 125 9.50 4.09 4.49
N ILE A 126 9.43 3.37 3.37
CA ILE A 126 10.59 3.12 2.50
C ILE A 126 11.07 4.42 1.86
N ILE A 127 10.15 5.23 1.31
CA ILE A 127 10.47 6.54 0.74
C ILE A 127 11.18 7.40 1.79
N PHE A 128 10.61 7.51 3.00
CA PHE A 128 11.21 8.25 4.09
C PHE A 128 12.60 7.69 4.45
N ALA A 129 12.73 6.39 4.70
CA ALA A 129 13.99 5.76 5.10
C ALA A 129 15.12 5.97 4.07
N ALA A 130 14.78 5.88 2.78
CA ALA A 130 15.68 6.08 1.66
C ALA A 130 16.09 7.55 1.50
N ASN A 131 15.12 8.47 1.54
CA ASN A 131 15.36 9.91 1.46
C ASN A 131 16.19 10.42 2.64
N LEU A 132 16.05 9.84 3.83
CA LEU A 132 16.87 10.23 4.99
C LEU A 132 18.37 9.95 4.80
N GLY A 133 18.78 9.16 3.80
CA GLY A 133 20.18 8.84 3.51
C GLY A 133 20.73 9.41 2.22
N ASN A 134 19.88 9.94 1.34
CA ASN A 134 20.19 10.30 -0.03
C ASN A 134 19.37 11.54 -0.42
N ASN A 135 19.31 11.87 -1.71
CA ASN A 135 18.50 12.98 -2.21
C ASN A 135 16.99 12.69 -2.11
N ARG A 136 16.15 13.73 -1.98
CA ARG A 136 14.66 13.67 -1.93
C ARG A 136 13.99 12.78 -2.98
N ILE A 137 14.60 12.60 -4.15
CA ILE A 137 14.02 11.84 -5.27
C ILE A 137 14.30 10.33 -5.14
N PHE A 138 15.34 9.94 -4.39
CA PHE A 138 15.83 8.57 -4.39
C PHE A 138 14.82 7.57 -3.81
N GLY A 139 14.12 7.93 -2.75
CA GLY A 139 13.08 7.10 -2.14
C GLY A 139 11.88 6.90 -3.06
N ALA A 140 11.47 7.93 -3.80
CA ALA A 140 10.41 7.82 -4.80
C ALA A 140 10.81 6.86 -5.94
N SER A 141 12.06 6.91 -6.40
CA SER A 141 12.59 5.98 -7.41
C SER A 141 12.58 4.53 -6.91
N ILE A 142 12.97 4.27 -5.66
CA ILE A 142 12.91 2.92 -5.06
C ILE A 142 11.47 2.42 -5.01
N ALA A 143 10.54 3.26 -4.53
CA ALA A 143 9.13 2.89 -4.45
C ALA A 143 8.55 2.60 -5.85
N ALA A 144 8.89 3.41 -6.86
CA ALA A 144 8.46 3.18 -8.24
C ALA A 144 9.01 1.86 -8.78
N ALA A 145 10.29 1.55 -8.55
CA ALA A 145 10.89 0.28 -8.94
C ALA A 145 10.20 -0.91 -8.25
N MET A 146 9.82 -0.79 -6.97
CA MET A 146 9.06 -1.83 -6.26
C MET A 146 7.68 -2.07 -6.88
N ILE A 147 6.94 -1.02 -7.24
CA ILE A 147 5.65 -1.14 -7.91
C ILE A 147 5.82 -1.85 -9.26
N VAL A 148 6.76 -1.38 -10.09
CA VAL A 148 7.00 -1.99 -11.40
C VAL A 148 7.38 -3.46 -11.24
N PHE A 149 8.33 -3.77 -10.35
CA PHE A 149 8.74 -5.14 -10.06
C PHE A 149 7.57 -6.02 -9.62
N SER A 150 6.67 -5.49 -8.76
CA SER A 150 5.49 -6.25 -8.32
C SER A 150 4.58 -6.68 -9.47
N ASN A 151 4.57 -5.96 -10.58
CA ASN A 151 3.77 -6.31 -11.75
C ASN A 151 4.53 -7.15 -12.76
N LEU A 152 5.86 -7.00 -12.83
CA LEU A 152 6.71 -7.91 -13.59
C LEU A 152 6.60 -9.35 -13.09
N ILE A 153 6.32 -9.54 -11.79
CA ILE A 153 6.05 -10.87 -11.23
C ILE A 153 4.87 -11.56 -11.94
N ASP A 154 3.80 -10.80 -12.21
CA ASP A 154 2.60 -11.30 -12.87
C ASP A 154 2.83 -11.49 -14.38
N VAL A 155 3.57 -10.59 -15.02
CA VAL A 155 3.88 -10.66 -16.48
C VAL A 155 4.83 -11.81 -16.81
N PHE A 156 5.88 -12.03 -16.01
CA PHE A 156 6.92 -13.03 -16.25
C PHE A 156 6.72 -14.33 -15.47
N TRP A 157 5.55 -14.53 -14.85
CA TRP A 157 5.20 -15.79 -14.19
C TRP A 157 6.21 -16.18 -13.08
N LEU A 158 6.74 -15.17 -12.38
CA LEU A 158 7.82 -15.32 -11.39
C LEU A 158 7.26 -15.66 -10.00
N TYR A 159 6.52 -16.76 -9.91
CA TYR A 159 5.70 -17.14 -8.75
C TYR A 159 6.45 -17.19 -7.41
N LYS A 160 7.75 -17.51 -7.41
CA LYS A 160 8.56 -17.54 -6.18
C LYS A 160 8.71 -16.17 -5.52
N PHE A 161 8.67 -15.08 -6.28
CA PHE A 161 8.81 -13.71 -5.76
C PHE A 161 7.49 -13.14 -5.23
N GLN A 162 6.36 -13.82 -5.44
CA GLN A 162 5.07 -13.45 -4.85
C GLN A 162 5.11 -13.50 -3.32
N TYR A 163 5.98 -14.32 -2.73
CA TYR A 163 6.23 -14.38 -1.28
C TYR A 163 7.04 -13.21 -0.72
N MET A 164 7.44 -12.23 -1.55
CA MET A 164 8.26 -11.09 -1.10
C MET A 164 7.66 -9.73 -1.46
N SER A 165 6.73 -9.66 -2.41
CA SER A 165 6.17 -8.38 -2.86
C SER A 165 4.98 -7.94 -2.03
N VAL A 166 5.19 -6.94 -1.18
CA VAL A 166 4.14 -6.30 -0.36
C VAL A 166 2.97 -5.79 -1.19
N ILE A 167 3.24 -5.24 -2.38
CA ILE A 167 2.22 -4.70 -3.29
C ILE A 167 1.42 -5.82 -3.97
N HIS A 168 2.04 -7.01 -4.12
CA HIS A 168 1.33 -8.15 -4.67
C HIS A 168 0.29 -8.65 -3.66
N TRP A 169 0.63 -8.69 -2.37
CA TRP A 169 -0.23 -9.17 -1.27
C TRP A 169 -1.53 -8.40 -1.05
N THR A 170 -1.67 -7.21 -1.63
CA THR A 170 -2.92 -6.44 -1.53
C THR A 170 -4.06 -7.06 -2.32
N ASN A 171 -3.76 -8.07 -3.14
CA ASN A 171 -4.74 -8.85 -3.85
C ASN A 171 -5.23 -10.03 -2.99
N ILE A 172 -6.49 -9.96 -2.57
CA ILE A 172 -7.15 -10.99 -1.74
C ILE A 172 -7.20 -12.37 -2.41
N PHE A 173 -7.05 -12.47 -3.73
CA PHE A 173 -7.06 -13.74 -4.46
C PHE A 173 -5.83 -14.62 -4.15
N ILE A 174 -4.73 -14.02 -3.68
CA ILE A 174 -3.50 -14.75 -3.32
C ILE A 174 -3.73 -15.73 -2.16
N PHE A 175 -4.72 -15.45 -1.31
CA PHE A 175 -5.02 -16.31 -0.16
C PHE A 175 -5.56 -17.68 -0.55
N MET A 176 -6.33 -17.73 -1.64
CA MET A 176 -7.15 -18.90 -1.97
C MET A 176 -6.73 -19.60 -3.26
N ARG A 177 -5.75 -19.05 -3.98
CA ARG A 177 -5.25 -19.62 -5.23
C ARG A 177 -4.95 -21.12 -5.04
N LYS A 178 -5.61 -21.94 -5.86
CA LYS A 178 -5.42 -23.41 -5.91
C LYS A 178 -3.95 -23.86 -6.07
N SER A 179 -3.10 -23.01 -6.64
CA SER A 179 -1.66 -23.19 -6.73
C SER A 179 -0.94 -22.17 -5.85
N ASN A 180 -0.23 -22.63 -4.82
CA ASN A 180 0.57 -21.83 -3.87
C ASN A 180 -0.23 -20.77 -3.08
N PRO A 181 -1.20 -21.19 -2.23
CA PRO A 181 -1.90 -20.24 -1.36
C PRO A 181 -0.94 -19.65 -0.34
N ILE A 182 -0.96 -18.32 -0.19
CA ILE A 182 -0.22 -17.63 0.86
C ILE A 182 -1.21 -17.34 1.99
N SER A 183 -0.90 -17.74 3.22
CA SER A 183 -1.79 -17.47 4.35
C SER A 183 -1.88 -15.98 4.67
N ILE A 184 -3.09 -15.49 5.01
CA ILE A 184 -3.29 -14.12 5.50
C ILE A 184 -2.47 -13.84 6.76
N ILE A 185 -2.28 -14.84 7.62
CA ILE A 185 -1.48 -14.74 8.85
C ILE A 185 -0.01 -14.48 8.48
N TYR A 186 0.50 -15.16 7.46
CA TYR A 186 1.86 -14.92 6.96
C TYR A 186 2.03 -13.49 6.45
N ILE A 187 1.11 -12.99 5.61
CA ILE A 187 1.19 -11.63 5.06
C ILE A 187 1.19 -10.59 6.19
N VAL A 188 0.21 -10.66 7.09
CA VAL A 188 0.08 -9.70 8.18
C VAL A 188 1.30 -9.74 9.12
N THR A 189 1.80 -10.93 9.46
CA THR A 189 2.99 -11.04 10.31
C THR A 189 4.22 -10.43 9.65
N VAL A 190 4.45 -10.69 8.36
CA VAL A 190 5.60 -10.13 7.64
C VAL A 190 5.46 -8.61 7.50
N GLU A 191 4.28 -8.09 7.18
CA GLU A 191 4.03 -6.65 7.10
C GLU A 191 4.31 -5.93 8.42
N ILE A 192 3.81 -6.48 9.54
CA ILE A 192 4.06 -5.92 10.88
C ILE A 192 5.57 -5.91 11.19
N LEU A 193 6.28 -7.01 10.89
CA LEU A 193 7.72 -7.09 11.09
C LEU A 193 8.47 -6.04 10.25
N VAL A 194 8.12 -5.90 8.98
CA VAL A 194 8.73 -4.90 8.08
C VAL A 194 8.47 -3.48 8.59
N ILE A 195 7.25 -3.17 9.04
CA ILE A 195 6.91 -1.87 9.63
C ILE A 195 7.76 -1.59 10.87
N ILE A 196 7.90 -2.55 11.79
CA ILE A 196 8.71 -2.40 13.01
C ILE A 196 10.19 -2.15 12.64
N ILE A 197 10.73 -2.90 11.69
CA ILE A 197 12.11 -2.74 11.22
C ILE A 197 12.33 -1.35 10.62
N LEU A 198 11.42 -0.89 9.76
CA LEU A 198 11.53 0.42 9.12
C LEU A 198 11.40 1.57 10.13
N ILE A 199 10.43 1.50 11.05
CA ILE A 199 10.26 2.52 12.11
C ILE A 199 11.52 2.58 12.99
N THR A 200 12.04 1.43 13.43
CA THR A 200 13.25 1.40 14.26
C THR A 200 14.48 1.92 13.50
N TYR A 201 14.60 1.64 12.20
CA TYR A 201 15.64 2.19 11.34
C TYR A 201 15.55 3.72 11.25
N ILE A 202 14.37 4.26 10.93
CA ILE A 202 14.14 5.71 10.81
C ILE A 202 14.46 6.41 12.13
N LEU A 203 13.98 5.88 13.27
CA LEU A 203 14.25 6.47 14.58
C LEU A 203 15.73 6.39 14.99
N LYS A 204 16.44 5.32 14.64
CA LYS A 204 17.89 5.20 14.90
C LYS A 204 18.70 6.17 14.04
N LYS A 205 18.38 6.26 12.74
CA LYS A 205 19.07 7.15 11.79
C LYS A 205 18.78 8.62 12.08
N GLY A 206 17.53 8.95 12.43
CA GLY A 206 17.11 10.30 12.82
C GLY A 206 17.82 10.84 14.06
N LYS A 207 18.31 9.97 14.97
CA LYS A 207 19.18 10.41 16.08
C LYS A 207 20.55 10.91 15.58
N LYS A 208 21.10 10.30 14.54
CA LYS A 208 22.46 10.52 14.05
C LYS A 208 22.56 11.60 12.96
N CYS A 209 21.46 11.92 12.28
CA CYS A 209 21.44 12.88 11.17
C CYS A 209 21.68 14.32 11.65
N THR A 210 22.60 15.08 11.07
CA THR A 210 22.89 16.48 11.45
C THR A 210 21.87 17.43 10.83
N LEU A 211 21.58 18.57 11.48
CA LEU A 211 20.56 19.53 11.02
C LEU A 211 20.84 20.05 9.59
N ASN A 212 22.11 20.34 9.28
CA ASN A 212 22.51 20.79 7.93
C ASN A 212 22.22 19.74 6.85
N VAL A 213 22.27 18.43 7.19
CA VAL A 213 21.92 17.37 6.25
C VAL A 213 20.41 17.31 6.03
N LEU A 214 19.59 17.58 7.05
CA LEU A 214 18.14 17.70 6.88
C LEU A 214 17.73 18.92 6.03
N GLU A 215 18.50 20.00 6.04
CA GLU A 215 18.28 21.16 5.17
C GLU A 215 18.64 20.90 3.71
N MET A 216 19.63 20.04 3.46
CA MET A 216 20.12 19.70 2.11
C MET A 216 19.38 18.56 1.43
N ILE A 217 18.76 17.66 2.20
CA ILE A 217 17.89 16.60 1.68
C ILE A 217 16.66 17.29 1.16
#